data_AF-A0A6G8S3G1-F1
#
_entry.id   AF-A0A6G8S3G1-F1
#
_cell.length_a   1.000
_cell.length_b   1.000
_cell.length_c   1.000
_cell.angle_alpha   90.00
_cell.angle_beta   90.00
_cell.angle_gamma   90.00
#
_symmetry.space_group_name_H-M   'P 1'
#
loop_
_entity.id
_entity.type
_entity.pdbx_description
1 polymer ?
#
loop_
_entity_poly.entity_id
_entity_poly.type
_entity_poly.pdbx_seq_one_letter_code
_entity_poly.pdbx_strand_id
1 'polypeptide(L)' 'MLVKVENGFYLNSHHIIAIRVAKCENTGHFLVDLEYTPNSMHKLGNYQITFETKTEAENYLHTLNQALKS' A
#
# COMPACT_ATOMS: atom_id res chain seq x y z
N MET A 1 13.18 6.92 3.21
CA MET A 1 13.25 5.64 3.95
C MET A 1 12.66 4.53 3.09
N LEU A 2 13.28 3.35 3.07
CA LEU A 2 12.72 2.18 2.39
C LEU A 2 11.72 1.48 3.32
N VAL A 3 10.49 1.33 2.86
CA VAL A 3 9.47 0.55 3.54
C VAL A 3 9.35 -0.79 2.84
N LYS A 4 9.55 -1.87 3.59
CA LYS A 4 9.32 -3.22 3.10
C LYS A 4 7.82 -3.43 2.94
N VAL A 5 7.43 -3.76 1.73
CA VAL A 5 6.11 -4.26 1.37
C VAL A 5 6.21 -5.79 1.27
N GLU A 6 5.07 -6.48 1.28
CA GLU A 6 5.06 -7.94 1.16
C GLU A 6 5.70 -8.43 -0.15
N ASN A 7 6.13 -9.70 -0.15
CA ASN A 7 6.77 -10.38 -1.30
C ASN A 7 8.11 -9.80 -1.76
N GLY A 8 8.87 -9.19 -0.84
CA GLY A 8 10.21 -8.68 -1.14
C GLY A 8 10.22 -7.38 -1.95
N PHE A 9 9.06 -6.74 -2.09
CA PHE A 9 8.93 -5.44 -2.72
C PHE A 9 9.28 -4.34 -1.71
N TYR A 10 10.08 -3.36 -2.09
CA TYR A 10 10.45 -2.24 -1.23
C TYR A 10 10.06 -0.94 -1.89
N LEU A 11 9.35 -0.07 -1.16
CA LEU A 11 8.96 1.25 -1.62
C LEU A 11 9.78 2.32 -0.91
N ASN A 12 10.25 3.30 -1.67
CA ASN A 12 10.71 4.53 -1.04
C ASN A 12 9.49 5.34 -0.62
N SER A 13 9.33 5.51 0.69
CA SER A 13 8.29 6.32 1.33
C SER A 13 8.09 7.71 0.70
N HIS A 14 9.17 8.38 0.28
CA HIS A 14 9.10 9.71 -0.35
C HIS A 14 8.43 9.71 -1.72
N HIS A 15 8.25 8.54 -2.31
CA HIS A 15 7.66 8.38 -3.64
C HIS A 15 6.23 7.84 -3.57
N ILE A 16 5.69 7.61 -2.37
CA ILE A 16 4.27 7.27 -2.22
C ILE A 16 3.45 8.53 -2.47
N ILE A 17 2.49 8.43 -3.37
CA ILE A 17 1.58 9.51 -3.76
C ILE A 17 0.27 9.39 -2.97
N ALA A 18 -0.33 8.21 -2.98
CA ALA A 18 -1.62 7.97 -2.34
C ALA A 18 -1.75 6.52 -1.86
N ILE A 19 -2.53 6.33 -0.81
CA ILE A 19 -2.96 5.02 -0.32
C ILE A 19 -4.48 5.02 -0.25
N ARG A 20 -5.12 4.04 -0.87
CA ARG A 20 -6.59 3.91 -0.88
C ARG A 20 -6.99 2.57 -0.29
N VAL A 21 -8.11 2.55 0.43
CA VAL A 21 -8.76 1.30 0.85
C VAL A 21 -10.17 1.28 0.29
N ALA A 22 -10.51 0.18 -0.36
CA ALA A 22 -11.84 -0.04 -0.92
C ALA A 22 -12.32 -1.44 -0.59
N LYS A 23 -13.61 -1.58 -0.25
CA LYS A 23 -14.24 -2.89 -0.21
C LYS A 23 -14.65 -3.26 -1.64
N CYS A 24 -14.20 -4.41 -2.12
CA CYS A 24 -14.65 -4.95 -3.38
C CYS A 24 -16.07 -5.51 -3.21
N GLU A 25 -17.06 -4.90 -3.86
CA GLU A 25 -18.46 -5.31 -3.70
C GLU A 25 -18.74 -6.73 -4.20
N ASN A 26 -17.97 -7.21 -5.19
CA ASN A 26 -18.16 -8.53 -5.80
C ASN A 26 -17.65 -9.67 -4.93
N THR A 27 -16.54 -9.48 -4.20
CA THR A 27 -15.90 -10.54 -3.39
C THR A 27 -16.07 -10.32 -1.90
N GLY A 28 -16.46 -9.12 -1.47
CA GLY A 28 -16.47 -8.72 -0.06
C GLY A 28 -15.07 -8.44 0.51
N HIS A 29 -14.01 -8.71 -0.25
CA HIS A 29 -12.61 -8.49 0.15
C HIS A 29 -12.27 -7.01 0.23
N PHE A 30 -11.23 -6.68 0.97
CA PHE A 30 -10.71 -5.34 1.12
C PHE A 30 -9.44 -5.18 0.28
N LEU A 31 -9.45 -4.18 -0.57
CA LEU A 31 -8.32 -3.79 -1.38
C LEU A 31 -7.57 -2.66 -0.70
N VAL A 32 -6.25 -2.78 -0.59
CA VAL A 32 -5.37 -1.64 -0.34
C VAL A 32 -4.55 -1.38 -1.59
N ASP A 33 -4.64 -0.15 -2.08
CA ASP A 33 -3.96 0.32 -3.28
C ASP A 33 -2.95 1.42 -2.92
N LEU A 34 -1.71 1.24 -3.36
CA LEU A 34 -0.57 2.11 -3.14
C LEU A 34 -0.09 2.68 -4.47
N GLU A 35 -0.33 3.98 -4.68
CA GLU A 35 0.18 4.73 -5.82
C GLU A 35 1.55 5.33 -5.48
N TYR A 36 2.55 5.13 -6.34
CA TYR A 36 3.92 5.61 -6.09
C TYR A 36 4.69 5.94 -7.38
N THR A 37 5.82 6.63 -7.28
CA THR A 37 6.76 6.87 -8.39
C THR A 37 8.02 5.99 -8.27
N PRO A 38 8.19 4.91 -9.06
CA PRO A 38 9.28 3.94 -8.88
C PRO A 38 10.67 4.54 -9.10
N ASN A 39 10.76 5.43 -10.09
CA ASN A 39 11.91 6.27 -10.36
C ASN A 39 11.38 7.70 -10.33
N SER A 40 12.15 8.67 -9.85
CA SER A 40 11.85 10.12 -9.75
C SER A 40 11.49 10.80 -11.10
N MET A 41 11.22 10.01 -12.13
CA MET A 41 10.92 10.35 -13.52
C MET A 41 9.52 9.83 -13.88
N HIS A 42 8.50 10.64 -13.62
CA HIS A 42 7.14 10.66 -14.21
C HIS A 42 6.34 9.37 -14.45
N LYS A 43 6.78 8.20 -13.99
CA LYS A 43 6.05 6.93 -14.16
C LYS A 43 5.28 6.62 -12.88
N LEU A 44 3.96 6.45 -13.01
CA LEU A 44 3.10 5.97 -11.94
C LEU A 44 3.24 4.44 -11.84
N GLY A 45 3.55 3.98 -10.63
CA GLY A 45 3.44 2.59 -10.20
C GLY A 45 2.24 2.43 -9.29
N ASN A 46 1.64 1.25 -9.31
CA ASN A 46 0.54 0.86 -8.45
C ASN A 46 0.90 -0.47 -7.80
N TYR A 47 0.77 -0.57 -6.50
CA TYR A 47 0.90 -1.80 -5.74
C TYR A 47 -0.42 -2.10 -5.04
N GLN A 48 -0.98 -3.27 -5.33
CA GLN A 48 -2.29 -3.68 -4.84
C GLN A 48 -2.14 -4.92 -3.97
N ILE A 49 -2.77 -4.91 -2.80
CA ILE A 49 -2.88 -6.05 -1.91
C ILE A 49 -4.35 -6.24 -1.51
N THR A 50 -4.76 -7.49 -1.38
CA THR A 50 -6.15 -7.86 -1.05
C THR A 50 -6.18 -8.60 0.28
N PHE A 51 -7.14 -8.26 1.12
CA PHE A 51 -7.40 -8.84 2.43
C PHE A 51 -8.81 -9.40 2.48
N GLU A 52 -9.02 -10.48 3.23
CA GLU A 52 -10.35 -11.07 3.39
C GLU A 52 -11.20 -10.23 4.33
N THR A 53 -10.59 -9.63 5.35
CA THR A 53 -11.28 -8.86 6.38
C THR A 53 -10.85 -7.40 6.42
N LYS A 54 -11.75 -6.54 6.92
CA LYS A 54 -11.47 -5.12 7.17
C LYS A 54 -10.33 -4.94 8.16
N THR A 55 -10.34 -5.74 9.23
CA THR A 55 -9.37 -5.67 10.32
C THR A 55 -7.94 -5.93 9.82
N GLU A 56 -7.75 -6.90 8.92
CA GLU A 56 -6.44 -7.18 8.33
C GLU A 56 -5.93 -6.00 7.49
N ALA A 57 -6.80 -5.42 6.66
CA ALA A 57 -6.46 -4.24 5.87
C ALA A 57 -6.07 -3.03 6.76
N GLU A 58 -6.80 -2.81 7.86
CA GLU A 58 -6.51 -1.75 8.82
C GLU A 58 -5.20 -2.00 9.58
N ASN A 59 -4.91 -3.24 9.98
CA ASN A 59 -3.65 -3.60 10.63
C ASN A 59 -2.44 -3.40 9.71
N TYR A 60 -2.57 -3.76 8.44
CA TYR A 60 -1.55 -3.50 7.43
C TYR A 60 -1.29 -1.99 7.29
N LEU A 61 -2.34 -1.19 7.14
CA LEU A 61 -2.21 0.27 7.07
C LEU A 61 -1.57 0.87 8.32
N HIS A 62 -1.91 0.36 9.51
CA HIS A 62 -1.32 0.84 10.75
C HIS A 62 0.19 0.58 10.78
N THR A 63 0.60 -0.63 10.42
CA THR A 63 2.01 -1.04 10.33
C THR A 63 2.76 -0.20 9.30
N LEU A 64 2.16 -0.01 8.12
CA LEU A 64 2.71 0.82 7.06
C LEU A 64 2.89 2.27 7.52
N ASN A 65 1.88 2.87 8.17
CA ASN A 65 1.94 4.23 8.68
C ASN A 65 3.01 4.41 9.76
N GLN A 66 3.19 3.42 10.65
CA GLN A 66 4.30 3.44 11.61
C GLN A 66 5.65 3.40 10.90
N ALA A 67 5.80 2.50 9.91
CA ALA A 67 7.01 2.36 9.11
C ALA A 67 7.28 3.56 8.19
N LEU A 68 6.31 4.44 7.94
CA LEU A 68 6.48 5.69 7.19
C LEU A 68 6.91 6.87 8.07
N LYS A 69 6.66 6.81 9.38
CA LYS A 69 6.96 7.87 10.33
C LYS A 69 8.32 7.72 11.03
N SER A 70 8.88 6.52 11.05
CA SER A 70 10.22 6.21 11.60
C SER A 70 11.34 6.80 10.75
#